data_AF-A0A9Q3L4S3-F1
#
_entry.id   AF-A0A9Q3L4S3-F1
#
_cell.length_a   1.000
_cell.length_b   1.000
_cell.length_c   1.000
_cell.angle_alpha   90.00
_cell.angle_beta   90.00
_cell.angle_gamma   90.00
#
_symmetry.space_group_name_H-M   'P 1'
#
loop_
_entity.id
_entity.type
_entity.pdbx_description
1 polymer ?
#
loop_
_entity_poly.entity_id
_entity_poly.type
_entity_poly.pdbx_seq_one_letter_code
_entity_poly.pdbx_strand_id
1 'polypeptide(L)'
;RDNWSPFILSSLSKGSNDILHLALRHLSLRCTKTTHLKSLPTISHHYELLPLNPTMQQEYSTFYEEFLSSKSKGPGEFFRNINKLQICCNHHIMLNTIAEVDLEDHEGRSTQDNSPTITQATVDVETCMMSSKIAHLLQSLMKNKQTRCGPTKSVTVLYCRIGIALAHHSILSARIDGKITAQVQEKALENFFNNPEYEVLIASISTAGTVLNITCANMVYLMVRGPPKFCPDLRPLTSTFPGAQLEPSH
;
A
#
# COMPACT_ATOMS: atom_id res chain seq x y z
N ARG A 1 34.43 18.11 -9.89
CA ARG A 1 35.49 17.22 -9.33
C ARG A 1 34.89 16.52 -8.13
N ASP A 2 34.55 15.24 -8.28
CA ASP A 2 33.90 14.42 -7.24
C ASP A 2 34.93 13.94 -6.21
N ASN A 3 35.40 14.86 -5.39
CA ASN A 3 36.35 14.56 -4.31
C ASN A 3 35.71 13.81 -3.13
N TRP A 4 34.39 13.60 -3.15
CA TRP A 4 33.63 13.01 -2.04
C TRP A 4 33.58 11.48 -2.09
N SER A 5 33.52 10.91 -3.30
CA SER A 5 33.32 9.48 -3.51
C SER A 5 34.39 8.60 -2.86
N PRO A 6 35.71 8.90 -2.95
CA PRO A 6 36.72 8.01 -2.37
C PRO A 6 36.64 7.95 -0.84
N PHE A 7 36.36 9.07 -0.17
CA PHE A 7 36.36 9.17 1.30
C PHE A 7 35.07 8.63 1.93
N ILE A 8 33.91 8.94 1.32
CA ILE A 8 32.63 8.38 1.80
C ILE A 8 32.59 6.88 1.51
N LEU A 9 32.88 6.44 0.28
CA LEU A 9 32.76 5.02 -0.09
C LEU A 9 33.73 4.13 0.69
N SER A 10 34.96 4.60 0.94
CA SER A 10 35.94 3.83 1.74
C SER A 10 35.63 3.78 3.23
N SER A 11 34.88 4.75 3.76
CA SER A 11 34.44 4.75 5.17
C SER A 11 33.19 3.89 5.34
N LEU A 12 32.23 3.98 4.41
CA LEU A 12 31.04 3.14 4.37
C LEU A 12 31.37 1.66 4.18
N SER A 13 32.36 1.32 3.33
CA SER A 13 32.80 -0.07 3.15
C SER A 13 33.45 -0.67 4.40
N LYS A 14 33.93 0.18 5.31
CA LYS A 14 34.45 -0.20 6.63
C LYS A 14 33.38 -0.14 7.73
N GLY A 15 32.13 0.19 7.39
CA GLY A 15 31.01 0.32 8.32
C GLY A 15 31.04 1.58 9.19
N SER A 16 31.94 2.53 8.94
CA SER A 16 31.97 3.82 9.67
C SER A 16 31.08 4.85 8.96
N ASN A 17 30.19 5.45 9.74
CA ASN A 17 29.32 6.55 9.31
C ASN A 17 29.84 7.92 9.78
N ASP A 18 31.03 8.00 10.39
CA ASP A 18 31.48 9.21 11.10
C ASP A 18 31.70 10.39 10.15
N ILE A 19 32.28 10.15 8.97
CA ILE A 19 32.47 11.18 7.93
C ILE A 19 31.11 11.69 7.43
N LEU A 20 30.14 10.77 7.25
CA LEU A 20 28.79 11.13 6.82
C LEU A 20 28.07 11.93 7.90
N HIS A 21 28.16 11.52 9.17
CA HIS A 21 27.61 12.26 10.31
C HIS A 21 28.25 13.63 10.44
N LEU A 22 29.58 13.76 10.29
CA LEU A 22 30.28 15.04 10.37
C LEU A 22 29.85 15.99 9.25
N ALA A 23 29.74 15.49 8.02
CA ALA A 23 29.28 16.27 6.88
C ALA A 23 27.82 16.73 7.06
N LEU A 24 26.95 15.85 7.54
CA LEU A 24 25.53 16.15 7.72
C LEU A 24 25.22 16.92 9.02
N ARG A 25 26.10 16.91 10.02
CA ARG A 25 25.87 17.52 11.34
C ARG A 25 25.48 18.99 11.27
N HIS A 26 26.05 19.72 10.31
CA HIS A 26 25.82 21.16 10.14
C HIS A 26 24.82 21.48 9.01
N LEU A 27 24.42 20.47 8.23
CA LEU A 27 23.55 20.62 7.06
C LEU A 27 22.15 20.02 7.27
N SER A 28 22.01 19.09 8.22
CA SER A 28 20.78 18.37 8.49
C SER A 28 20.47 18.38 9.98
N LEU A 29 19.27 18.86 10.31
CA LEU A 29 18.70 18.70 11.64
C LEU A 29 17.69 17.54 11.59
N ARG A 30 17.95 16.48 12.36
CA ARG A 30 17.03 15.36 12.52
C ARG A 30 16.68 15.18 13.98
N CYS A 31 15.40 15.37 14.30
CA CYS A 31 14.85 15.11 15.63
C CYS A 31 14.00 13.83 15.58
N THR A 32 14.07 13.00 16.63
CA THR A 32 13.19 11.83 16.75
C THR A 32 12.08 12.11 17.76
N LYS A 33 10.92 11.49 17.53
CA LYS A 33 9.81 11.56 18.49
C LYS A 33 10.22 11.07 19.89
N THR A 34 11.11 10.08 19.94
CA THR A 34 11.64 9.50 21.18
C THR A 34 12.53 10.44 22.00
N THR A 35 13.23 11.39 21.37
CA THR A 35 14.09 12.34 22.10
C THR A 35 13.32 13.56 22.60
N HIS A 36 12.26 13.99 21.91
CA HIS A 36 11.56 15.24 22.23
C HIS A 36 10.18 15.07 22.87
N LEU A 37 9.53 13.91 22.71
CA LEU A 37 8.18 13.66 23.22
C LEU A 37 8.21 12.46 24.16
N LYS A 38 8.19 12.73 25.47
CA LYS A 38 8.37 11.71 26.52
C LYS A 38 7.13 10.83 26.77
N SER A 39 5.98 11.16 26.20
CA SER A 39 4.69 10.53 26.53
C SER A 39 3.81 10.25 25.30
N LEU A 40 4.39 9.74 24.22
CA LEU A 40 3.59 9.28 23.08
C LEU A 40 3.02 7.89 23.33
N PRO A 41 1.78 7.62 22.86
CA PRO A 41 1.24 6.26 22.85
C PRO A 41 2.17 5.33 22.06
N THR A 42 2.33 4.11 22.56
CA THR A 42 3.08 3.07 21.86
C THR A 42 2.36 2.71 20.57
N ILE A 43 3.09 2.69 19.45
CA ILE A 43 2.59 2.18 18.18
C ILE A 43 2.89 0.68 18.14
N SER A 44 1.85 -0.15 18.06
CA SER A 44 2.00 -1.58 17.82
C SER A 44 1.82 -1.88 16.33
N HIS A 45 2.67 -2.77 15.82
CA HIS A 45 2.59 -3.26 14.45
C HIS A 45 2.13 -4.72 14.48
N HIS A 46 1.09 -5.02 13.72
CA HIS A 46 0.54 -6.37 13.59
C HIS A 46 0.58 -6.78 12.12
N TYR A 47 1.03 -8.01 11.88
CA TYR A 47 1.06 -8.61 10.56
C TYR A 47 0.14 -9.81 10.55
N GLU A 48 -0.74 -9.85 9.56
CA GLU A 48 -1.72 -10.92 9.42
C GLU A 48 -1.51 -11.62 8.09
N LEU A 49 -1.29 -12.93 8.16
CA LEU A 49 -1.20 -13.81 6.99
C LEU A 49 -2.60 -14.27 6.64
N LEU A 50 -3.08 -13.86 5.48
CA LEU A 50 -4.42 -14.18 5.00
C LEU A 50 -4.31 -15.22 3.88
N PRO A 51 -4.97 -16.38 3.98
CA PRO A 51 -5.06 -17.31 2.87
C PRO A 51 -5.83 -16.65 1.72
N LEU A 52 -5.45 -16.93 0.48
CA LEU A 52 -6.25 -16.53 -0.67
C LEU A 52 -7.59 -17.26 -0.65
N ASN A 53 -8.64 -16.58 -1.11
CA ASN A 53 -9.90 -17.25 -1.43
C ASN A 53 -9.63 -18.38 -2.44
N PRO A 54 -10.31 -19.55 -2.34
CA PRO A 54 -10.07 -20.69 -3.22
C PRO A 54 -10.05 -20.37 -4.72
N THR A 55 -10.97 -19.51 -5.19
CA THR A 55 -11.02 -19.09 -6.59
C THR A 55 -9.79 -18.27 -6.96
N MET A 56 -9.40 -17.32 -6.11
CA MET A 56 -8.20 -16.51 -6.32
C MET A 56 -6.91 -17.33 -6.22
N GLN A 57 -6.91 -18.40 -5.41
CA GLN A 57 -5.78 -19.31 -5.30
C GLN A 57 -5.54 -20.09 -6.61
N GLN A 58 -6.61 -20.49 -7.30
CA GLN A 58 -6.51 -21.13 -8.61
C GLN A 58 -5.90 -20.16 -9.65
N GLU A 59 -6.40 -18.93 -9.73
CA GLU A 59 -5.84 -17.89 -10.62
C GLU A 59 -4.38 -17.57 -10.30
N TYR A 60 -4.06 -17.44 -9.02
CA TYR A 60 -2.70 -17.18 -8.56
C TYR A 60 -1.74 -18.29 -9.03
N SER A 61 -2.17 -19.55 -8.95
CA SER A 61 -1.37 -20.69 -9.38
C SER A 61 -1.07 -20.62 -10.88
N THR A 62 -2.06 -20.27 -11.71
CA THR A 62 -1.87 -20.05 -13.16
C THR A 62 -0.86 -18.93 -13.44
N PHE A 63 -1.01 -17.76 -12.79
CA PHE A 63 -0.05 -16.66 -12.96
C PHE A 63 1.34 -16.99 -12.44
N TYR A 64 1.44 -17.88 -11.46
CA TYR A 64 2.73 -18.28 -10.90
C TYR A 64 3.51 -19.14 -11.90
N GLU A 65 2.85 -20.06 -12.58
CA GLU A 65 3.47 -20.83 -13.67
C GLU A 65 3.89 -19.93 -14.84
N GLU A 66 3.06 -18.95 -15.22
CA GLU A 66 3.43 -17.92 -16.20
C GLU A 66 4.69 -17.17 -15.77
N PHE A 67 4.74 -16.73 -14.50
CA PHE A 67 5.90 -16.05 -13.94
C PHE A 67 7.16 -16.92 -14.00
N LEU A 68 7.09 -18.19 -13.62
CA LEU A 68 8.23 -19.11 -13.68
C LEU A 68 8.76 -19.25 -15.11
N SER A 69 7.87 -19.38 -16.10
CA SER A 69 8.24 -19.48 -17.52
C SER A 69 8.85 -18.19 -18.10
N SER A 70 8.62 -17.04 -17.45
CA SER A 70 9.05 -15.73 -17.93
C SER A 70 10.41 -15.25 -17.42
N LYS A 71 11.03 -15.97 -16.48
CA LYS A 71 12.31 -15.56 -15.87
C LYS A 71 13.44 -15.36 -16.90
N SER A 72 13.36 -16.02 -18.06
CA SER A 72 14.32 -15.89 -19.16
C SER A 72 13.93 -14.86 -20.24
N LYS A 73 12.72 -14.27 -20.18
CA LYS A 73 12.15 -13.45 -21.26
C LYS A 73 12.40 -11.94 -21.12
N GLY A 74 13.32 -11.55 -20.24
CA GLY A 74 13.74 -10.17 -20.03
C GLY A 74 12.96 -9.42 -18.94
N PRO A 75 13.43 -8.24 -18.55
CA PRO A 75 12.95 -7.53 -17.35
C PRO A 75 11.50 -7.05 -17.47
N GLY A 76 11.05 -6.61 -18.65
CA GLY A 76 9.68 -6.12 -18.84
C GLY A 76 8.63 -7.19 -18.56
N GLU A 77 8.80 -8.38 -19.15
CA GLU A 77 7.88 -9.50 -18.94
C GLU A 77 7.94 -10.05 -17.51
N PHE A 78 9.14 -10.08 -16.92
CA PHE A 78 9.33 -10.44 -15.52
C PHE A 78 8.53 -9.53 -14.57
N PHE A 79 8.67 -8.20 -14.70
CA PHE A 79 7.95 -7.26 -13.83
C PHE A 79 6.45 -7.27 -14.07
N ARG A 80 6.01 -7.46 -15.32
CA ARG A 80 4.59 -7.64 -15.65
C ARG A 80 3.98 -8.82 -14.91
N ASN A 81 4.64 -9.98 -14.93
CA ASN A 81 4.13 -11.18 -14.29
C ASN A 81 4.18 -11.10 -12.76
N ILE A 82 5.19 -10.44 -12.18
CA ILE A 82 5.19 -10.10 -10.75
C ILE A 82 3.99 -9.21 -10.40
N ASN A 83 3.70 -8.21 -11.22
CA ASN A 83 2.58 -7.30 -10.97
C ASN A 83 1.24 -8.06 -11.02
N LYS A 84 1.04 -8.99 -11.96
CA LYS A 84 -0.14 -9.88 -12.00
C LYS A 84 -0.31 -10.65 -10.69
N LEU A 85 0.76 -11.28 -10.20
CA LEU A 85 0.74 -12.01 -8.91
C LEU A 85 0.37 -11.09 -7.75
N GLN A 86 0.97 -9.90 -7.68
CA GLN A 86 0.67 -8.91 -6.63
C GLN A 86 -0.77 -8.41 -6.69
N ILE A 87 -1.32 -8.24 -7.89
CA ILE A 87 -2.69 -7.78 -8.10
C ILE A 87 -3.69 -8.87 -7.71
N CYS A 88 -3.43 -10.11 -8.08
CA CYS A 88 -4.21 -11.28 -7.67
C CYS A 88 -4.31 -11.37 -6.14
N CYS A 89 -3.22 -11.09 -5.40
CA CYS A 89 -3.29 -11.07 -3.93
C CYS A 89 -4.16 -9.95 -3.32
N ASN A 90 -4.59 -8.96 -4.11
CA ASN A 90 -5.36 -7.83 -3.62
C ASN A 90 -6.82 -7.89 -4.05
N HIS A 91 -7.10 -8.10 -5.33
CA HIS A 91 -8.49 -8.13 -5.81
C HIS A 91 -8.59 -8.65 -7.25
N HIS A 92 -9.56 -9.53 -7.50
CA HIS A 92 -9.85 -10.12 -8.80
C HIS A 92 -10.11 -9.08 -9.92
N ILE A 93 -11.00 -8.10 -9.69
CA ILE A 93 -11.34 -7.02 -10.67
C ILE A 93 -10.14 -6.26 -11.21
N MET A 94 -9.09 -6.10 -10.41
CA MET A 94 -7.91 -5.37 -10.84
C MET A 94 -7.10 -6.12 -11.91
N LEU A 95 -7.37 -7.42 -12.13
CA LEU A 95 -6.79 -8.19 -13.23
C LEU A 95 -7.39 -7.78 -14.58
N ASN A 96 -8.69 -7.49 -14.63
CA ASN A 96 -9.36 -7.03 -15.86
C ASN A 96 -8.92 -5.62 -16.26
N THR A 97 -8.60 -4.76 -15.28
CA THR A 97 -8.05 -3.43 -15.57
C THR A 97 -6.64 -3.48 -16.18
N ILE A 98 -5.86 -4.54 -15.95
CA ILE A 98 -4.56 -4.70 -16.62
C ILE A 98 -4.77 -4.97 -18.12
N ALA A 99 -5.78 -5.76 -18.48
CA ALA A 99 -6.09 -6.07 -19.87
C ALA A 99 -6.55 -4.83 -20.67
N GLU A 100 -7.15 -3.83 -20.01
CA GLU A 100 -7.54 -2.57 -20.65
C GLU A 100 -6.38 -1.58 -20.80
N VAL A 101 -5.38 -1.61 -19.92
CA VAL A 101 -4.19 -0.75 -20.01
C VAL A 101 -3.23 -1.22 -21.14
N ASP A 102 -3.32 -2.48 -21.54
CA ASP A 102 -2.54 -3.04 -22.66
C ASP A 102 -3.04 -2.59 -24.06
N LEU A 103 -4.08 -1.72 -24.17
CA LEU A 103 -4.64 -1.24 -25.44
C LEU A 103 -4.38 0.25 -25.76
N GLU A 104 -3.72 1.02 -24.87
CA GLU A 104 -3.50 2.47 -25.09
C GLU A 104 -2.02 2.87 -25.32
N ASP A 105 -1.21 1.97 -25.88
CA ASP A 105 0.09 2.35 -26.46
C ASP A 105 -0.06 2.53 -27.97
N HIS A 106 -0.51 3.72 -28.42
CA HIS A 106 -0.03 4.35 -29.66
C HIS A 106 -0.47 5.83 -29.77
N GLU A 107 0.55 6.68 -29.88
CA GLU A 107 0.59 8.02 -30.49
C GLU A 107 0.03 9.24 -29.72
N GLY A 108 0.94 10.17 -29.46
CA GLY A 108 0.63 11.46 -28.89
C GLY A 108 -0.14 12.38 -29.84
N ARG A 109 -1.20 13.00 -29.33
CA ARG A 109 -1.61 14.35 -29.76
C ARG A 109 -2.49 15.04 -28.72
N SER A 110 -2.19 16.32 -28.55
CA SER A 110 -2.89 17.31 -27.74
C SER A 110 -4.37 17.48 -28.12
N THR A 111 -5.13 17.97 -27.14
CA THR A 111 -6.47 18.63 -27.21
C THR A 111 -7.66 17.78 -27.67
N GLN A 112 -8.43 17.26 -26.71
CA GLN A 112 -9.79 17.74 -26.41
C GLN A 112 -10.39 16.93 -25.25
N ASP A 113 -11.17 17.63 -24.42
CA ASP A 113 -12.12 17.08 -23.46
C ASP A 113 -12.87 15.88 -24.07
N ASN A 114 -12.52 14.69 -23.59
CA ASN A 114 -13.35 13.49 -23.54
C ASN A 114 -12.63 12.55 -22.59
N SER A 115 -12.78 12.79 -21.28
CA SER A 115 -12.47 11.73 -20.30
C SER A 115 -13.24 10.50 -20.74
N PRO A 116 -12.59 9.34 -20.96
CA PRO A 116 -13.32 8.12 -21.19
C PRO A 116 -14.11 7.88 -19.90
N THR A 117 -15.41 8.10 -19.99
CA THR A 117 -16.37 7.65 -18.99
C THR A 117 -16.32 6.14 -19.11
N ILE A 118 -15.36 5.52 -18.41
CA ILE A 118 -15.42 4.09 -18.12
C ILE A 118 -16.72 3.95 -17.35
N THR A 119 -17.73 3.48 -18.07
CA THR A 119 -19.03 3.08 -17.58
C THR A 119 -18.81 2.41 -16.24
N GLN A 120 -19.55 2.87 -15.23
CA GLN A 120 -19.64 2.21 -13.94
C GLN A 120 -20.16 0.79 -14.17
N ALA A 121 -19.32 -0.14 -14.63
CA ALA A 121 -19.55 -1.55 -14.49
C ALA A 121 -19.73 -1.74 -12.99
N THR A 122 -20.96 -2.04 -12.61
CA THR A 122 -21.40 -2.21 -11.23
C THR A 122 -20.61 -3.38 -10.67
N VAL A 123 -19.47 -3.07 -10.07
CA VAL A 123 -18.71 -4.03 -9.28
C VAL A 123 -19.63 -4.49 -8.17
N ASP A 124 -20.05 -5.74 -8.23
CA ASP A 124 -20.89 -6.31 -7.18
C ASP A 124 -20.06 -6.51 -5.90
N VAL A 125 -20.78 -6.59 -4.79
CA VAL A 125 -20.19 -6.77 -3.47
C VAL A 125 -19.53 -8.14 -3.37
N GLU A 126 -20.11 -9.16 -4.01
CA GLU A 126 -19.58 -10.53 -4.01
C GLU A 126 -18.15 -10.57 -4.56
N THR A 127 -17.90 -9.89 -5.69
CA THR A 127 -16.56 -9.79 -6.28
C THR A 127 -15.61 -9.01 -5.38
N CYS A 128 -16.09 -8.01 -4.61
CA CYS A 128 -15.28 -7.34 -3.60
C CYS A 128 -14.86 -8.30 -2.47
N MET A 129 -15.77 -9.17 -2.06
CA MET A 129 -15.56 -10.13 -0.97
C MET A 129 -14.65 -11.31 -1.35
N MET A 130 -14.37 -11.50 -2.65
CA MET A 130 -13.35 -12.45 -3.10
C MET A 130 -11.93 -12.10 -2.63
N SER A 131 -11.67 -10.83 -2.31
CA SER A 131 -10.42 -10.41 -1.69
C SER A 131 -10.38 -10.76 -0.20
N SER A 132 -9.48 -11.67 0.17
CA SER A 132 -9.24 -12.02 1.58
C SER A 132 -8.87 -10.79 2.43
N LYS A 133 -8.18 -9.80 1.84
CA LYS A 133 -7.82 -8.56 2.54
C LYS A 133 -9.03 -7.69 2.85
N ILE A 134 -9.96 -7.56 1.90
CA ILE A 134 -11.20 -6.79 2.08
C ILE A 134 -12.10 -7.50 3.09
N ALA A 135 -12.32 -8.81 2.93
CA ALA A 135 -13.13 -9.60 3.85
C ALA A 135 -12.61 -9.50 5.29
N HIS A 136 -11.29 -9.63 5.48
CA HIS A 136 -10.65 -9.50 6.79
C HIS A 136 -10.80 -8.10 7.40
N LEU A 137 -10.63 -7.05 6.59
CA LEU A 137 -10.82 -5.68 7.08
C LEU A 137 -12.24 -5.44 7.56
N LEU A 138 -13.24 -5.86 6.78
CA LEU A 138 -14.64 -5.71 7.17
C LEU A 138 -14.92 -6.42 8.49
N GLN A 139 -14.43 -7.66 8.63
CA GLN A 139 -14.55 -8.40 9.89
C GLN A 139 -13.87 -7.66 11.06
N SER A 140 -12.67 -7.11 10.84
CA SER A 140 -11.92 -6.34 11.84
C SER A 140 -12.67 -5.07 12.27
N LEU A 141 -13.18 -4.30 11.30
CA LEU A 141 -13.98 -3.08 11.55
C LEU A 141 -15.26 -3.40 12.32
N MET A 142 -16.01 -4.41 11.90
CA MET A 142 -17.25 -4.84 12.56
C MET A 142 -16.99 -5.32 14.00
N LYS A 143 -15.92 -6.08 14.24
CA LYS A 143 -15.52 -6.52 15.59
C LYS A 143 -15.13 -5.34 16.49
N ASN A 144 -14.40 -4.36 15.94
CA ASN A 144 -14.02 -3.15 16.68
C ASN A 144 -15.24 -2.32 17.09
N LYS A 145 -16.27 -2.26 16.23
CA LYS A 145 -17.55 -1.59 16.53
C LYS A 145 -18.30 -2.23 17.71
N GLN A 146 -18.19 -3.56 17.86
CA GLN A 146 -18.85 -4.29 18.96
C GLN A 146 -18.10 -4.21 20.29
N THR A 147 -16.77 -4.12 20.25
CA THR A 147 -15.92 -4.30 21.45
C THR A 147 -15.49 -2.99 22.12
N ARG A 148 -15.65 -1.85 21.46
CA ARG A 148 -15.15 -0.55 21.96
C ARG A 148 -16.29 0.40 22.32
N CYS A 149 -16.13 1.06 23.46
CA CYS A 149 -16.97 2.17 23.89
C CYS A 149 -16.40 3.47 23.28
N GLY A 150 -16.74 3.76 22.02
CA GLY A 150 -16.36 4.99 21.31
C GLY A 150 -16.11 4.79 19.81
N PRO A 151 -16.14 5.88 18.99
CA PRO A 151 -15.92 5.79 17.55
C PRO A 151 -14.49 5.35 17.25
N THR A 152 -14.34 4.25 16.51
CA THR A 152 -13.04 3.80 16.00
C THR A 152 -12.80 4.48 14.66
N LYS A 153 -11.80 5.35 14.59
CA LYS A 153 -11.39 6.00 13.33
C LYS A 153 -10.17 5.29 12.76
N SER A 154 -10.36 4.70 11.59
CA SER A 154 -9.36 3.88 10.92
C SER A 154 -8.93 4.54 9.62
N VAL A 155 -7.65 4.49 9.30
CA VAL A 155 -7.14 4.83 7.96
C VAL A 155 -6.79 3.55 7.23
N THR A 156 -7.37 3.36 6.05
CA THR A 156 -7.07 2.24 5.17
C THR A 156 -6.27 2.76 3.99
N VAL A 157 -5.02 2.32 3.88
CA VAL A 157 -4.15 2.65 2.76
C VAL A 157 -4.21 1.50 1.75
N LEU A 158 -4.90 1.72 0.63
CA LEU A 158 -5.22 0.69 -0.35
C LEU A 158 -5.26 1.27 -1.78
N TYR A 159 -4.98 0.43 -2.78
CA TYR A 159 -5.05 0.78 -4.21
C TYR A 159 -6.41 0.43 -4.88
N CYS A 160 -7.41 -0.03 -4.12
CA CYS A 160 -8.61 -0.68 -4.64
C CYS A 160 -9.92 0.02 -4.19
N ARG A 161 -11.00 -0.21 -4.95
CA ARG A 161 -12.35 0.37 -4.77
C ARG A 161 -13.12 -0.26 -3.59
N ILE A 162 -12.52 -0.28 -2.40
CA ILE A 162 -13.15 -0.85 -1.19
C ILE A 162 -14.41 -0.11 -0.71
N GLY A 163 -14.61 1.13 -1.16
CA GLY A 163 -15.78 1.93 -0.78
C GLY A 163 -17.12 1.25 -1.03
N ILE A 164 -17.22 0.41 -2.06
CA ILE A 164 -18.44 -0.37 -2.37
C ILE A 164 -18.72 -1.39 -1.25
N ALA A 165 -17.70 -2.13 -0.84
CA ALA A 165 -17.83 -3.12 0.23
C ALA A 165 -18.13 -2.45 1.58
N LEU A 166 -17.50 -1.31 1.89
CA LEU A 166 -17.80 -0.55 3.10
C LEU A 166 -19.24 -0.03 3.12
N ALA A 167 -19.73 0.52 2.00
CA ALA A 167 -21.08 1.02 1.88
C ALA A 167 -22.13 -0.09 2.06
N HIS A 168 -21.89 -1.28 1.51
CA HIS A 168 -22.78 -2.44 1.70
C HIS A 168 -22.90 -2.85 3.16
N HIS A 169 -21.83 -2.70 3.94
CA HIS A 169 -21.82 -2.98 5.38
C HIS A 169 -22.19 -1.76 6.25
N SER A 170 -22.76 -0.71 5.67
CA SER A 170 -23.14 0.53 6.36
C SER A 170 -21.99 1.19 7.13
N ILE A 171 -20.78 1.10 6.58
CA ILE A 171 -19.58 1.76 7.13
C ILE A 171 -19.32 3.02 6.30
N LEU A 172 -19.57 4.18 6.90
CA LEU A 172 -19.30 5.46 6.23
C LEU A 172 -17.79 5.70 6.13
N SER A 173 -17.38 6.09 4.94
CA SER A 173 -15.97 6.33 4.63
C SER A 173 -15.77 7.62 3.84
N ALA A 174 -14.66 8.28 4.13
CA ALA A 174 -14.13 9.37 3.33
C ALA A 174 -13.03 8.82 2.41
N ARG A 175 -12.83 9.43 1.25
CA ARG A 175 -11.78 9.03 0.30
C ARG A 175 -10.92 10.20 -0.09
N ILE A 176 -9.61 9.98 -0.06
CA ILE A 176 -8.58 10.91 -0.53
C ILE A 176 -7.66 10.17 -1.49
N ASP A 177 -7.57 10.64 -2.73
CA ASP A 177 -6.64 10.13 -3.72
C ASP A 177 -6.00 11.28 -4.51
N GLY A 178 -5.06 10.96 -5.40
CA GLY A 178 -4.37 11.96 -6.21
C GLY A 178 -5.22 12.57 -7.32
N LYS A 179 -6.49 12.18 -7.47
CA LYS A 179 -7.39 12.64 -8.54
C LYS A 179 -8.40 13.68 -8.06
N ILE A 180 -8.55 13.87 -6.75
CA ILE A 180 -9.47 14.87 -6.19
C ILE A 180 -8.78 16.23 -6.01
N THR A 181 -9.57 17.30 -6.01
CA THR A 181 -9.08 18.66 -5.78
C THR A 181 -8.78 18.90 -4.30
N ALA A 182 -7.94 19.90 -3.99
CA ALA A 182 -7.58 20.27 -2.62
C ALA A 182 -8.81 20.60 -1.75
N GLN A 183 -9.82 21.29 -2.30
CA GLN A 183 -11.06 21.61 -1.58
C GLN A 183 -11.88 20.37 -1.22
N VAL A 184 -11.97 19.40 -2.13
CA VAL A 184 -12.68 18.13 -1.87
C VAL A 184 -11.92 17.31 -0.84
N GLN A 185 -10.59 17.30 -0.91
CA GLN A 185 -9.72 16.65 0.06
C GLN A 185 -9.87 17.24 1.46
N GLU A 186 -9.88 18.57 1.58
CA GLU A 186 -10.09 19.28 2.85
C GLU A 186 -11.46 18.93 3.45
N LYS A 187 -12.53 18.99 2.65
CA LYS A 187 -13.87 18.59 3.09
C LYS A 187 -13.95 17.11 3.51
N ALA A 188 -13.25 16.22 2.81
CA ALA A 188 -13.18 14.81 3.18
C ALA A 188 -12.47 14.59 4.52
N LEU A 189 -11.39 15.34 4.78
CA LEU A 189 -10.69 15.34 6.06
C LEU A 189 -11.55 15.93 7.17
N GLU A 190 -12.24 17.04 6.92
CA GLU A 190 -13.14 17.67 7.90
C GLU A 190 -14.27 16.74 8.28
N ASN A 191 -14.91 16.08 7.31
CA ASN A 191 -15.92 15.06 7.56
C ASN A 191 -15.35 13.91 8.40
N PHE A 192 -14.18 13.39 8.01
CA PHE A 192 -13.52 12.33 8.75
C PHE A 192 -13.05 12.76 10.14
N PHE A 193 -12.78 14.04 10.40
CA PHE A 193 -12.36 14.54 11.71
C PHE A 193 -13.57 14.79 12.61
N ASN A 194 -14.52 15.60 12.13
CA ASN A 194 -15.62 16.15 12.92
C ASN A 194 -16.86 15.26 12.99
N ASN A 195 -17.12 14.42 11.98
CA ASN A 195 -18.31 13.56 11.99
C ASN A 195 -17.97 12.21 12.67
N PRO A 196 -18.67 11.82 13.75
CA PRO A 196 -18.46 10.53 14.42
C PRO A 196 -18.95 9.33 13.60
N GLU A 197 -19.83 9.54 12.62
CA GLU A 197 -20.34 8.49 11.74
C GLU A 197 -19.30 8.00 10.73
N TYR A 198 -18.32 8.84 10.38
CA TYR A 198 -17.22 8.46 9.50
C TYR A 198 -16.19 7.62 10.27
N GLU A 199 -16.18 6.32 9.99
CA GLU A 199 -15.32 5.34 10.67
C GLU A 199 -14.00 5.12 9.90
N VAL A 200 -14.02 5.27 8.57
CA VAL A 200 -12.87 4.91 7.71
C VAL A 200 -12.45 6.06 6.80
N LEU A 201 -11.15 6.31 6.72
CA LEU A 201 -10.54 7.13 5.68
C LEU A 201 -9.78 6.22 4.71
N ILE A 202 -10.19 6.22 3.43
CA ILE A 202 -9.50 5.51 2.36
C ILE A 202 -8.48 6.48 1.73
N ALA A 203 -7.20 6.11 1.76
CA ALA A 203 -6.15 6.91 1.16
C ALA A 203 -5.27 6.09 0.19
N SER A 204 -4.83 6.69 -0.91
CA SER A 204 -3.72 6.11 -1.69
C SER A 204 -2.40 6.27 -0.93
N ILE A 205 -1.42 5.39 -1.17
CA ILE A 205 -0.08 5.54 -0.57
C ILE A 205 0.54 6.90 -0.94
N SER A 206 0.38 7.31 -2.21
CA SER A 206 0.93 8.57 -2.72
C SER A 206 0.37 9.78 -1.97
N THR A 207 -0.92 9.80 -1.65
CA THR A 207 -1.54 10.92 -0.95
C THR A 207 -1.40 10.77 0.58
N ALA A 208 -1.45 9.56 1.13
CA ALA A 208 -1.20 9.28 2.54
C ALA A 208 0.22 9.62 2.99
N GLY A 209 1.20 9.54 2.06
CA GLY A 209 2.59 9.92 2.29
C GLY A 209 2.84 11.44 2.29
N THR A 210 1.82 12.25 2.01
CA THR A 210 1.91 13.72 2.09
C THR A 210 1.48 14.23 3.46
N VAL A 211 1.61 15.54 3.71
CA VAL A 211 1.29 16.19 4.99
C VAL A 211 -0.23 16.21 5.21
N LEU A 212 -0.79 15.08 5.67
CA LEU A 212 -2.18 14.97 6.12
C LEU A 212 -2.23 14.90 7.63
N ASN A 213 -3.07 15.75 8.22
CA ASN A 213 -3.37 15.63 9.64
C ASN A 213 -4.45 14.56 9.86
N ILE A 214 -4.02 13.36 10.21
CA ILE A 214 -4.89 12.21 10.51
C ILE A 214 -4.82 11.80 11.99
N THR A 215 -4.52 12.74 12.90
CA THR A 215 -4.35 12.45 14.33
C THR A 215 -5.59 11.92 15.03
N CYS A 216 -6.79 12.10 14.43
CA CYS A 216 -8.03 11.50 14.94
C CYS A 216 -8.08 9.98 14.75
N ALA A 217 -7.26 9.40 13.87
CA ALA A 217 -7.21 7.98 13.64
C ALA A 217 -6.39 7.25 14.71
N ASN A 218 -6.90 6.12 15.16
CA ASN A 218 -6.25 5.26 16.16
C ASN A 218 -5.88 3.87 15.60
N MET A 219 -6.18 3.63 14.33
CA MET A 219 -5.85 2.39 13.62
C MET A 219 -5.44 2.69 12.18
N VAL A 220 -4.43 1.98 11.68
CA VAL A 220 -3.99 2.07 10.28
C VAL A 220 -3.91 0.68 9.68
N TYR A 221 -4.67 0.44 8.60
CA TYR A 221 -4.63 -0.77 7.81
C TYR A 221 -3.80 -0.53 6.55
N LEU A 222 -2.69 -1.25 6.42
CA LEU A 222 -1.82 -1.19 5.26
C LEU A 222 -2.10 -2.37 4.34
N MET A 223 -2.68 -2.09 3.17
CA MET A 223 -3.09 -3.10 2.19
C MET A 223 -2.33 -2.92 0.87
N VAL A 224 -1.01 -3.06 0.94
CA VAL A 224 -0.12 -2.79 -0.20
C VAL A 224 0.11 -4.02 -1.08
N ARG A 225 0.57 -3.77 -2.32
CA ARG A 225 1.07 -4.78 -3.25
C ARG A 225 2.47 -5.22 -2.83
N GLY A 226 2.64 -6.51 -2.57
CA GLY A 226 3.93 -7.12 -2.24
C GLY A 226 4.30 -7.08 -0.75
N PRO A 227 5.39 -7.77 -0.36
CA PRO A 227 5.88 -7.72 1.01
C PRO A 227 6.28 -6.27 1.36
N PRO A 228 6.08 -5.84 2.61
CA PRO A 228 6.44 -4.48 3.07
C PRO A 228 7.94 -4.15 2.89
N LYS A 229 8.77 -5.15 2.55
CA LYS A 229 10.21 -5.05 2.26
C LYS A 229 10.56 -4.07 1.12
N PHE A 230 9.63 -3.70 0.23
CA PHE A 230 9.88 -2.73 -0.85
C PHE A 230 9.64 -1.26 -0.46
N CYS A 231 9.23 -0.99 0.78
CA CYS A 231 9.23 0.35 1.37
C CYS A 231 10.29 0.39 2.49
N PRO A 232 11.53 0.86 2.24
CA PRO A 232 12.61 0.80 3.22
C PRO A 232 12.35 1.58 4.52
N ASP A 233 11.40 2.52 4.52
CA ASP A 233 10.99 3.29 5.70
C ASP A 233 10.03 2.53 6.65
N LEU A 234 9.51 1.37 6.23
CA LEU A 234 8.81 0.41 7.08
C LEU A 234 9.81 -0.69 7.44
N ARG A 235 10.29 -0.69 8.70
CA ARG A 235 11.39 -1.57 9.14
C ARG A 235 11.20 -3.03 8.69
N PRO A 236 12.27 -3.70 8.23
CA PRO A 236 12.21 -5.09 7.81
C PRO A 236 11.97 -6.05 8.98
N LEU A 237 11.09 -7.03 8.79
CA LEU A 237 11.07 -8.25 9.58
C LEU A 237 12.14 -9.21 9.02
N THR A 238 13.11 -9.53 9.86
CA THR A 238 13.90 -10.75 9.77
C THR A 238 13.00 -11.93 10.16
N SER A 239 12.28 -12.49 9.19
CA SER A 239 11.81 -13.87 9.29
C SER A 239 12.61 -14.70 8.29
N THR A 240 13.49 -15.53 8.84
CA THR A 240 14.04 -16.71 8.19
C THR A 240 12.88 -17.53 7.63
N PHE A 241 12.84 -17.68 6.31
CA PHE A 241 12.04 -18.71 5.66
C PHE A 241 12.66 -20.07 6.03
N PRO A 242 11.94 -21.00 6.66
CA PRO A 242 12.38 -22.38 6.70
C PRO A 242 12.07 -23.00 5.34
N GLY A 243 13.10 -23.34 4.55
CA GLY A 243 12.91 -24.16 3.35
C GLY A 243 13.69 -23.80 2.08
N ALA A 244 14.73 -22.97 2.14
CA ALA A 244 15.63 -22.78 1.01
C ALA A 244 17.09 -23.04 1.42
N GLN A 245 17.41 -24.29 1.71
CA GLN A 245 18.78 -24.77 1.57
C GLN A 245 18.98 -25.09 0.09
N LEU A 246 19.66 -24.19 -0.63
CA LEU A 246 20.32 -24.54 -1.87
C LEU A 246 21.61 -25.25 -1.48
N GLU A 247 21.59 -26.58 -1.55
CA GLU A 247 22.80 -27.40 -1.59
C GLU A 247 23.66 -26.96 -2.79
N PRO A 248 24.96 -26.72 -2.62
CA PRO A 248 25.85 -26.46 -3.73
C PRO A 248 26.18 -27.79 -4.45
N SER A 249 25.70 -27.94 -5.68
CA SER A 249 26.20 -28.99 -6.56
C SER A 249 27.65 -28.70 -6.97
N HIS A 250 28.49 -29.71 -6.77
CA HIS A 250 29.88 -29.83 -7.18
C HIS A 250 30.15 -29.52 -8.65
#